data_AF-A0A927SM23-F1
#
_entry.id   AF-A0A927SM23-F1
#
_cell.length_a   1.000
_cell.length_b   1.000
_cell.length_c   1.000
_cell.angle_alpha   90.00
_cell.angle_beta   90.00
_cell.angle_gamma   90.00
#
_symmetry.space_group_name_H-M   'P 1'
#
loop_
_entity.id
_entity.type
_entity.pdbx_description
1 polymer ?
#
loop_
_entity_poly.entity_id
_entity_poly.type
_entity_poly.pdbx_seq_one_letter_code
_entity_poly.pdbx_strand_id
1 'polypeptide(L)' 'MPKKQTEWSRNYNEKAYDRLAITVPKGQKVTVEAAAKAAGESVNQYTQRALLARMGLETWPSIAEERRE' A
#
# COMPACT_ATOMS: atom_id res chain seq x y z
N MET A 1 3.16 22.62 26.80
CA MET A 1 3.35 21.26 26.27
C MET A 1 2.62 21.15 24.93
N PRO A 2 3.27 21.13 23.76
CA PRO A 2 2.55 21.14 22.49
C PRO A 2 2.22 19.71 22.05
N LYS A 3 1.08 19.17 22.51
CA LYS A 3 0.44 17.99 21.90
C LYS A 3 -0.62 18.48 20.91
N LYS A 4 -0.22 18.92 19.71
CA LYS A 4 -1.16 19.28 18.63
C LYS A 4 -0.72 18.88 17.22
N GLN A 5 0.43 18.20 17.07
CA GLN A 5 0.89 17.74 15.75
C GLN A 5 0.44 16.30 15.43
N THR A 6 0.15 15.50 16.46
CA THR A 6 -0.11 14.07 16.32
C THR A 6 -1.50 13.76 15.74
N GLU A 7 -2.50 14.61 16.00
CA GLU A 7 -3.88 14.39 15.53
C GLU A 7 -4.08 14.78 14.06
N TRP A 8 -3.47 15.87 13.60
CA TRP A 8 -3.55 16.30 12.19
C TRP A 8 -2.87 15.31 11.22
N SER A 9 -1.76 14.72 11.64
CA SER A 9 -1.02 13.73 10.85
C SER A 9 -1.84 12.44 10.64
N ARG A 10 -2.73 12.10 11.58
CA ARG A 10 -3.55 10.89 11.54
C ARG A 10 -4.68 11.01 10.51
N ASN A 11 -5.29 12.20 10.41
CA ASN A 11 -6.45 12.46 9.54
C ASN A 11 -6.08 12.55 8.04
N TYR A 12 -4.84 12.91 7.72
CA TYR A 12 -4.34 12.94 6.33
C TYR A 12 -4.04 11.54 5.79
N ASN A 13 -3.47 10.65 6.61
CA ASN A 13 -3.13 9.29 6.21
C ASN A 13 -4.36 8.41 5.96
N GLU A 14 -5.51 8.73 6.54
CA GLU A 14 -6.73 7.93 6.43
C GLU A 14 -7.56 8.28 5.18
N LYS A 15 -7.42 9.50 4.64
CA LYS A 15 -8.14 9.95 3.44
C LYS A 15 -7.42 9.63 2.12
N ALA A 16 -6.12 9.37 2.17
CA ALA A 16 -5.29 9.19 0.98
C ALA A 16 -4.91 7.72 0.72
N TYR A 17 -5.06 6.85 1.72
CA TYR A 17 -4.60 5.46 1.63
C TYR A 17 -5.62 4.50 2.22
N ASP A 18 -6.15 3.60 1.40
CA ASP A 18 -6.83 2.39 1.88
C ASP A 18 -5.81 1.44 2.52
N ARG A 19 -6.04 1.05 3.77
CA ARG A 19 -5.19 0.07 4.45
C ARG A 19 -5.72 -1.35 4.23
N LEU A 20 -5.01 -2.12 3.42
CA LEU A 20 -5.28 -3.54 3.21
C LEU A 20 -4.50 -4.38 4.22
N ALA A 21 -5.21 -4.96 5.18
CA ALA A 21 -4.65 -5.95 6.10
C ALA A 21 -4.59 -7.32 5.43
N ILE A 22 -3.42 -7.70 4.91
CA ILE A 22 -3.22 -9.03 4.33
C ILE A 22 -2.79 -10.02 5.41
N THR A 23 -3.47 -11.18 5.46
CA THR A 23 -3.05 -12.30 6.32
C THR A 23 -2.27 -13.28 5.46
N VAL A 24 -0.97 -13.41 5.73
CA VAL A 24 -0.11 -14.40 5.09
C VAL A 24 0.24 -15.52 6.06
N PRO A 25 0.37 -16.77 5.59
CA PRO A 25 0.83 -17.88 6.43
C PRO A 25 2.19 -17.57 7.06
N LYS A 26 2.41 -18.12 8.26
CA LYS A 26 3.67 -17.91 9.00
C LYS A 26 4.86 -18.37 8.14
N GLY A 27 5.88 -17.53 8.02
CA GLY A 27 7.06 -17.78 7.18
C GLY A 27 6.99 -17.19 5.77
N GLN A 28 5.79 -17.05 5.18
CA GLN A 28 5.68 -16.44 3.85
C GLN A 28 5.96 -14.94 3.85
N LYS A 29 5.75 -14.25 4.97
CA LYS A 29 6.19 -12.86 5.15
C LYS A 29 7.68 -12.69 4.85
N VAL A 30 8.52 -13.64 5.31
CA VAL A 30 9.97 -13.62 5.07
C VAL A 30 10.28 -13.82 3.59
N THR A 31 9.56 -14.71 2.92
CA THR A 31 9.68 -14.91 1.46
C THR A 31 9.32 -13.64 0.69
N VAL A 32 8.23 -12.96 1.08
CA VAL A 32 7.82 -11.69 0.47
C VAL A 32 8.83 -10.58 0.77
N GLU A 33 9.36 -10.51 2.00
CA GLU A 33 10.42 -9.57 2.38
C GLU A 33 11.71 -9.79 1.57
N ALA A 34 12.11 -11.04 1.37
CA ALA A 34 13.27 -11.39 0.55
C ALA A 34 13.04 -11.05 -0.93
N ALA A 35 11.86 -11.35 -1.48
CA ALA A 35 11.50 -11.03 -2.85
C ALA A 35 11.45 -9.51 -3.10
N ALA A 36 10.86 -8.75 -2.17
CA ALA A 36 10.82 -7.30 -2.23
C ALA A 36 12.24 -6.70 -2.16
N LYS A 37 13.08 -7.22 -1.25
CA LYS A 37 14.49 -6.79 -1.15
C LYS A 37 15.30 -7.11 -2.41
N ALA A 38 15.05 -8.27 -3.03
CA ALA A 38 15.67 -8.63 -4.30
C ALA A 38 15.22 -7.73 -5.46
N ALA A 39 13.95 -7.29 -5.44
CA ALA A 39 13.42 -6.31 -6.38
C ALA A 39 13.87 -4.86 -6.10
N GLY A 40 14.50 -4.60 -4.94
CA GLY A 40 14.88 -3.25 -4.51
C GLY A 40 13.69 -2.39 -4.07
N GLU A 41 12.54 -3.00 -3.81
CA GLU A 41 11.28 -2.32 -3.48
C GLU A 41 10.87 -2.61 -2.03
N SER A 42 10.04 -1.74 -1.45
CA SER A 42 9.41 -2.05 -0.17
C SER A 42 8.41 -3.21 -0.32
N VAL A 43 8.20 -3.99 0.74
CA VAL A 43 7.17 -5.06 0.77
C VAL A 43 5.80 -4.53 0.34
N ASN A 44 5.48 -3.29 0.75
CA ASN A 44 4.23 -2.65 0.38
C ASN A 44 4.15 -2.37 -1.14
N GLN A 45 5.20 -1.81 -1.75
CA GLN A 45 5.24 -1.62 -3.20
C GLN A 45 5.22 -2.93 -3.97
N TYR A 46 5.99 -3.93 -3.52
CA TYR A 46 6.03 -5.25 -4.12
C TYR A 46 4.64 -5.90 -4.13
N THR A 47 3.92 -5.80 -3.01
CA THR A 47 2.54 -6.31 -2.89
C THR A 47 1.58 -5.55 -3.80
N GLN A 48 1.66 -4.22 -3.85
CA GLN A 48 0.83 -3.40 -4.73
C GLN A 48 1.08 -3.72 -6.21
N ARG A 49 2.34 -3.85 -6.63
CA ARG A 49 2.69 -4.24 -8.01
C ARG A 49 2.18 -5.63 -8.36
N ALA A 50 2.29 -6.60 -7.44
CA ALA A 50 1.75 -7.93 -7.65
C ALA A 50 0.21 -7.89 -7.80
N LEU A 51 -0.47 -7.04 -7.02
CA LEU A 51 -1.92 -6.85 -7.13
C LEU A 51 -2.30 -6.21 -8.48
N LEU A 52 -1.64 -5.12 -8.85
CA LEU A 52 -1.84 -4.43 -10.13
C LEU A 52 -1.60 -5.37 -11.32
N ALA A 53 -0.47 -6.09 -11.33
CA ALA A 53 -0.17 -7.06 -12.36
C ALA A 53 -1.23 -8.18 -12.44
N ARG A 54 -1.76 -8.63 -11.29
CA ARG A 54 -2.85 -9.62 -11.26
C ARG A 54 -4.17 -9.07 -11.79
N MET A 55 -4.42 -7.79 -11.61
CA MET A 55 -5.55 -7.06 -12.16
C MET A 55 -5.35 -6.67 -13.63
N GLY A 56 -4.16 -6.91 -14.21
CA GLY A 56 -3.83 -6.46 -15.57
C GLY A 56 -3.62 -4.94 -15.68
N LEU A 57 -3.32 -4.28 -14.56
CA LEU A 57 -3.09 -2.84 -14.46
C LEU A 57 -1.60 -2.53 -14.33
N GLU A 58 -1.15 -1.46 -14.96
CA GLU A 58 0.23 -0.95 -14.81
C GLU A 58 0.34 0.04 -13.63
N THR A 59 -0.74 0.78 -13.35
CA THR A 59 -0.85 1.75 -12.26
C THR A 59 -2.26 1.71 -11.67
N TRP A 60 -2.41 2.17 -10.43
CA TRP A 60 -3.74 2.37 -9.85
C TRP A 60 -4.51 3.41 -10.66
N PRO A 61 -5.75 3.14 -11.09
CA PRO A 61 -6.59 4.17 -11.67
C PRO A 61 -6.76 5.28 -10.63
N SER A 62 -6.46 6.51 -11.01
CA SER A 62 -6.64 7.63 -10.11
C SER A 62 -8.14 7.79 -9.83
N ILE A 63 -8.52 7.98 -8.56
CA ILE A 63 -9.91 8.27 -8.14
C ILE A 63 -10.51 9.46 -8.93
N ALA A 64 -9.66 10.28 -9.55
CA ALA A 64 -10.07 11.35 -10.46
C ALA A 64 -10.82 10.87 -11.72
N GLU A 65 -10.61 9.65 -12.21
CA GLU A 65 -11.31 9.10 -13.38
C GLU A 65 -12.66 8.48 -13.02
N GLU A 66 -12.77 7.77 -11.90
CA GLU A 66 -14.02 7.13 -11.45
C GLU A 66 -15.11 8.14 -11.03
N ARG A 67 -14.76 9.39 -10.69
CA ARG A 67 -15.74 10.42 -10.33
C ARG A 67 -16.34 11.16 -11.53
N ARG A 68 -16.03 10.74 -12.76
CA ARG A 68 -16.51 11.36 -14.02
C ARG A 68 -17.52 10.54 -14.81
N GLU A 69 -17.97 9.39 -14.31
CA GLU A 69 -19.12 8.65 -14.87
C GLU A 69 -20.44 9.00 -14.17
#